data_AF-A0A7C5KCU7-F1
#
_entry.id   AF-A0A7C5KCU7-F1
#
_cell.length_a   1.000
_cell.length_b   1.000
_cell.length_c   1.000
_cell.angle_alpha   90.00
_cell.angle_beta   90.00
_cell.angle_gamma   90.00
#
_symmetry.space_group_name_H-M   'P 1'
#
loop_
_entity.id
_entity.type
_entity.pdbx_description
1 polymer ?
#
loop_
_entity_poly.entity_id
_entity_poly.type
_entity_poly.pdbx_seq_one_letter_code
_entity_poly.pdbx_strand_id
1 'polypeptide(L)'
;LEVVGTFSISDIFNHADIIMSEYKSSLKASVEGQEWDWDSLTIIYIGSKKLTLPEKPISEIMSHKVNVVREETPINQCAKKMRDLDTHLLPVVDINGNLIGVVSDFNLIQVLLK
;
A
#
# COMPACT_ATOMS: atom_id res chain seq x y z
N LEU A 1 19.62 -16.51 -10.69
CA LEU A 1 18.75 -16.05 -9.60
C LEU A 1 17.32 -16.33 -10.02
N GLU A 2 16.60 -17.14 -9.25
CA GLU A 2 15.21 -17.51 -9.55
C GLU A 2 14.27 -16.58 -8.77
N VAL A 3 13.16 -16.17 -9.39
CA VAL A 3 12.16 -15.36 -8.70
C VAL A 3 11.28 -16.27 -7.87
N VAL A 4 11.39 -16.17 -6.54
CA VAL A 4 10.67 -17.03 -5.59
C VAL A 4 9.37 -16.43 -5.05
N GLY A 5 9.13 -15.14 -5.30
CA GLY A 5 7.93 -14.45 -4.85
C GLY A 5 7.86 -12.98 -5.27
N THR A 6 6.69 -12.39 -5.13
CA THR A 6 6.44 -10.94 -5.24
C THR A 6 5.81 -10.42 -3.96
N PHE A 7 6.13 -9.18 -3.60
CA PHE A 7 5.55 -8.51 -2.44
C PHE A 7 5.07 -7.10 -2.84
N SER A 8 3.82 -6.80 -2.52
CA SER A 8 3.13 -5.55 -2.87
C SER A 8 2.58 -4.86 -1.64
N ILE A 9 2.08 -3.63 -1.82
CA ILE A 9 1.40 -2.88 -0.78
C ILE A 9 0.13 -3.60 -0.28
N SER A 10 -0.54 -4.37 -1.14
CA SER A 10 -1.67 -5.21 -0.76
C SER A 10 -1.27 -6.27 0.28
N ASP A 11 -0.07 -6.84 0.15
CA ASP A 11 0.46 -7.80 1.12
C ASP A 11 0.77 -7.12 2.45
N ILE A 12 1.25 -5.87 2.43
CA ILE A 12 1.41 -5.03 3.63
C ILE A 12 0.07 -4.87 4.34
N PHE A 13 -0.98 -4.46 3.62
CA PHE A 13 -2.30 -4.23 4.25
C PHE A 13 -2.93 -5.49 4.83
N ASN A 14 -2.73 -6.64 4.19
CA ASN A 14 -3.28 -7.92 4.65
C ASN A 14 -2.57 -8.45 5.91
N HIS A 15 -1.32 -8.05 6.14
CA HIS A 15 -0.50 -8.56 7.26
C HIS A 15 -0.15 -7.49 8.29
N ALA A 16 -0.54 -6.23 8.07
CA ALA A 16 -0.29 -5.15 9.01
C ALA A 16 -1.12 -5.33 10.29
N ASP A 17 -0.45 -5.18 11.42
CA ASP A 17 -1.09 -5.09 12.72
C ASP A 17 -1.77 -3.72 12.85
N ILE A 18 -2.92 -3.72 13.51
CA ILE A 18 -3.78 -2.55 13.64
C ILE A 18 -3.78 -2.12 15.10
N ILE A 19 -3.32 -0.90 15.36
CA ILE A 19 -3.37 -0.28 16.69
C ILE A 19 -4.35 0.88 16.63
N MET A 20 -5.42 0.80 17.43
CA MET A 20 -6.38 1.89 17.59
C MET A 20 -5.90 2.79 18.73
N SER A 21 -5.86 4.10 18.49
CA SER A 21 -5.67 5.09 19.54
C SER A 21 -6.80 6.10 19.51
N GLU A 22 -7.37 6.39 20.67
CA GLU A 22 -8.41 7.39 20.85
C GLU A 22 -7.82 8.61 21.56
N TYR A 23 -7.96 9.77 20.95
CA TYR A 23 -7.62 11.03 21.57
C TYR A 23 -8.91 11.83 21.83
N LYS A 24 -9.11 12.20 23.09
CA LYS A 24 -10.19 13.08 23.52
C LYS A 24 -9.63 14.49 23.69
N SER A 25 -10.09 15.43 22.86
CA SER A 25 -9.80 16.86 23.03
C SER A 25 -11.04 17.58 23.53
N SER A 26 -10.91 18.42 24.55
CA SER A 26 -11.98 19.33 24.98
C SER A 26 -11.57 20.77 24.69
N LEU A 27 -12.30 21.44 23.81
CA LEU A 27 -12.18 22.88 23.60
C LEU A 27 -13.14 23.58 24.56
N LYS A 28 -12.61 24.23 25.60
CA LYS A 28 -13.36 25.20 26.40
C LYS A 28 -13.12 26.57 25.79
N ALA A 29 -14.12 27.15 25.15
CA ALA A 29 -14.09 28.57 24.85
C ALA A 29 -14.36 29.31 26.18
N SER A 30 -13.36 30.00 26.71
CA SER A 30 -13.53 30.82 27.92
C SER A 30 -14.43 32.00 27.58
N VAL A 31 -15.69 31.97 28.00
CA VAL A 31 -16.58 33.13 28.03
C VAL A 31 -16.68 33.62 29.47
N GLU A 32 -16.40 34.91 29.67
CA GLU A 32 -16.51 35.57 30.97
C GLU A 32 -17.98 35.65 31.41
N GLY A 33 -18.34 34.79 32.37
CA GLY A 33 -19.31 35.08 33.42
C GLY A 33 -20.79 34.80 33.13
N GLN A 34 -21.29 33.66 33.59
CA GLN A 34 -22.47 33.56 34.47
C GLN A 34 -22.66 32.12 35.01
N GLU A 35 -23.15 32.02 36.25
CA GLU A 35 -23.19 30.81 37.08
C GLU A 35 -24.21 29.72 36.65
N TRP A 36 -24.96 29.93 35.56
CA TRP A 36 -25.98 29.00 35.06
C TRP A 36 -25.94 28.79 33.54
N ASP A 37 -24.74 28.72 32.96
CA ASP A 37 -24.60 28.32 31.57
C ASP A 37 -24.59 26.78 31.44
N TRP A 38 -25.49 26.24 30.61
CA TRP A 38 -25.32 24.91 30.02
C TRP A 38 -24.18 24.97 28.99
N ASP A 39 -22.99 25.33 29.46
CA ASP A 39 -21.81 25.51 28.63
C ASP A 39 -21.59 24.21 27.85
N SER A 40 -21.81 24.30 26.54
CA SER A 40 -21.66 23.18 25.64
C SER A 40 -20.18 22.84 25.56
N LEU A 41 -19.76 21.92 26.41
CA LEU A 41 -18.40 21.39 26.37
C LEU A 41 -18.24 20.63 25.06
N THR A 42 -17.59 21.25 24.08
CA THR A 42 -17.29 20.56 22.82
C THR A 42 -16.16 19.57 23.08
N ILE A 43 -16.53 18.30 23.07
CA ILE A 43 -15.59 17.19 23.13
C ILE A 43 -15.44 16.63 21.71
N ILE A 44 -14.21 16.64 21.21
CA ILE A 44 -13.85 15.97 19.95
C ILE A 44 -13.23 14.62 20.32
N TYR A 45 -13.86 13.54 19.84
CA TYR A 45 -13.30 12.20 19.86
C TYR A 45 -12.59 11.95 18.52
N ILE A 46 -11.27 11.77 18.56
CA ILE A 46 -10.47 11.44 17.38
C ILE A 46 -9.98 10.00 17.56
N GLY A 47 -10.60 9.07 16.84
CA GLY A 47 -10.03 7.73 16.68
C GLY A 47 -9.03 7.74 15.54
N SER A 48 -7.80 7.28 15.79
CA SER A 48 -6.80 7.04 14.75
C SER A 48 -6.40 5.57 14.74
N LYS A 49 -6.21 5.05 13.52
CA LYS A 49 -5.78 3.68 13.28
C LYS A 49 -4.34 3.71 12.79
N LYS A 50 -3.41 3.23 13.59
CA LYS A 50 -2.00 3.10 13.23
C LYS A 50 -1.76 1.68 12.71
N LEU A 51 -1.21 1.59 11.51
CA LEU A 51 -0.73 0.33 10.94
C LEU A 51 0.72 0.11 11.38
N THR A 52 1.05 -1.09 11.84
CA THR A 52 2.41 -1.51 12.15
C THR A 52 2.77 -2.77 11.36
N LEU A 53 4.02 -2.87 10.94
CA LEU A 53 4.50 -4.04 10.20
C LEU A 53 4.85 -5.17 11.19
N PRO A 54 4.47 -6.42 10.88
CA PRO A 54 4.80 -7.56 11.73
C PRO A 54 6.30 -7.91 11.63
N GLU A 55 6.88 -8.41 12.72
CA GLU A 55 8.25 -8.96 12.74
C GLU A 55 8.27 -10.40 12.21
N LYS A 56 8.02 -10.57 10.91
CA LYS A 56 8.03 -11.88 10.23
C LYS A 56 8.92 -11.84 8.98
N PRO A 57 9.54 -12.97 8.58
CA PRO A 57 10.32 -13.02 7.36
C PRO A 57 9.42 -12.82 6.12
N ILE A 58 9.94 -12.13 5.09
CA ILE A 58 9.20 -11.87 3.84
C ILE A 58 8.76 -13.16 3.15
N SER A 59 9.49 -14.25 3.31
CA SER A 59 9.10 -15.56 2.78
C SER A 59 7.75 -16.08 3.28
N GLU A 60 7.28 -15.61 4.45
CA GLU A 60 5.96 -15.98 5.00
C GLU A 60 4.83 -15.07 4.50
N ILE A 61 5.16 -13.89 3.96
CA ILE A 61 4.18 -12.86 3.60
C ILE A 61 4.07 -12.70 2.08
N MET A 62 5.15 -12.95 1.34
CA MET A 62 5.19 -12.77 -0.11
C MET A 62 4.24 -13.72 -0.85
N SER A 63 3.73 -13.26 -1.99
CA SER A 63 3.00 -14.13 -2.90
C SER A 63 3.97 -14.99 -3.70
N HIS A 64 3.83 -16.31 -3.58
CA HIS A 64 4.61 -17.28 -4.35
C HIS A 64 4.16 -17.44 -5.80
N LYS A 65 2.95 -16.95 -6.14
CA LYS A 65 2.44 -17.02 -7.51
C LYS A 65 2.98 -15.84 -8.33
N VAL A 66 4.24 -15.97 -8.74
CA VAL A 66 4.95 -14.95 -9.51
C VAL A 66 4.45 -14.96 -10.95
N ASN A 67 3.86 -13.84 -11.38
CA ASN A 67 3.55 -13.62 -12.78
C ASN A 67 4.67 -12.81 -13.42
N VAL A 68 5.30 -13.35 -14.46
CA VAL A 68 6.41 -12.70 -15.17
C VAL A 68 6.01 -12.28 -16.58
N VAL A 69 6.74 -11.35 -17.16
CA VAL A 69 6.70 -11.01 -18.59
C VAL A 69 8.04 -11.31 -19.23
N ARG A 70 8.05 -11.58 -20.53
CA ARG A 70 9.30 -11.76 -21.27
C ARG A 70 9.83 -10.44 -21.81
N GLU A 71 11.12 -10.36 -22.07
CA GLU A 71 11.77 -9.16 -22.62
C GLU A 71 11.18 -8.69 -23.95
N GLU A 72 10.67 -9.62 -24.78
CA GLU A 72 10.00 -9.31 -26.04
C GLU A 72 8.52 -8.91 -25.89
N THR A 73 7.98 -8.92 -24.67
CA THR A 73 6.54 -8.64 -24.43
C THR A 73 6.22 -7.18 -24.75
N PRO A 74 5.25 -6.91 -25.66
CA PRO A 74 4.85 -5.55 -25.96
C PRO A 74 4.31 -4.79 -24.73
N ILE A 75 4.61 -3.49 -24.64
CA ILE A 75 4.20 -2.62 -23.53
C ILE A 75 2.69 -2.67 -23.26
N ASN A 76 1.85 -2.68 -24.30
CA ASN A 76 0.40 -2.74 -24.14
C ASN A 76 -0.07 -4.06 -23.52
N GLN A 77 0.59 -5.18 -23.82
CA GLN A 77 0.31 -6.47 -23.19
C GLN A 77 0.79 -6.49 -21.74
N CYS A 78 1.94 -5.88 -21.45
CA CYS A 78 2.44 -5.71 -20.09
C CYS A 78 1.43 -4.91 -19.24
N ALA A 79 0.96 -3.76 -19.74
CA ALA A 79 -0.07 -2.93 -19.09
C ALA A 79 -1.37 -3.70 -18.85
N LYS A 80 -1.84 -4.44 -19.86
CA LYS A 80 -3.03 -5.29 -19.74
C LYS A 80 -2.85 -6.36 -18.66
N LYS A 81 -1.68 -7.01 -18.63
CA LYS A 81 -1.36 -8.06 -17.66
C LYS A 81 -1.27 -7.52 -16.24
N MET A 82 -0.69 -6.33 -16.04
CA MET A 82 -0.69 -5.63 -14.75
C MET A 82 -2.11 -5.39 -14.25
N ARG A 83 -2.98 -4.84 -15.11
CA ARG A 83 -4.39 -4.58 -14.79
C ARG A 83 -5.17 -5.85 -14.49
N ASP A 84 -5.04 -6.87 -15.33
CA ASP A 84 -5.82 -8.11 -15.20
C ASP A 84 -5.40 -8.93 -13.95
N LEU A 85 -4.16 -8.75 -13.48
CA LEU A 85 -3.63 -9.39 -12.27
C LEU A 85 -3.69 -8.50 -11.02
N ASP A 86 -4.18 -7.28 -11.14
CA ASP A 86 -4.17 -6.26 -10.09
C ASP A 86 -2.78 -6.09 -9.43
N THR A 87 -1.74 -6.01 -10.27
CA THR A 87 -0.36 -5.82 -9.82
C THR A 87 0.28 -4.60 -10.49
N HIS A 88 1.03 -3.85 -9.69
CA HIS A 88 1.76 -2.67 -10.14
C HIS A 88 3.12 -3.00 -10.75
N LEU A 89 3.61 -4.23 -10.55
CA LEU A 89 4.97 -4.62 -10.87
C LEU A 89 4.98 -6.04 -11.44
N LEU A 90 5.78 -6.22 -12.50
CA LEU A 90 6.01 -7.50 -13.14
C LEU A 90 7.53 -7.73 -13.31
N PRO A 91 8.07 -8.87 -12.86
CA PRO A 91 9.43 -9.27 -13.20
C PRO A 91 9.54 -9.56 -14.70
N VAL A 92 10.67 -9.17 -15.29
CA VAL A 92 11.00 -9.38 -16.70
C VAL A 92 12.04 -10.50 -16.79
N VAL A 93 11.75 -11.52 -17.59
CA VAL A 93 12.63 -12.68 -17.80
C VAL A 93 13.12 -12.79 -19.24
N ASP A 94 14.30 -13.37 -19.43
CA ASP A 94 14.83 -13.75 -20.74
C ASP A 94 14.15 -15.03 -21.29
N ILE A 95 14.57 -15.45 -22.49
CA ILE A 95 14.11 -16.69 -23.13
C ILE A 95 14.39 -17.96 -22.30
N ASN A 96 15.44 -17.94 -21.47
CA ASN A 96 15.82 -19.05 -20.61
C ASN A 96 15.09 -19.03 -19.25
N GLY A 97 14.26 -18.02 -18.99
CA GLY A 97 13.54 -17.82 -17.74
C GLY A 97 14.35 -17.14 -16.65
N ASN A 98 15.53 -16.60 -16.96
CA ASN A 98 16.33 -15.86 -16.00
C ASN A 98 15.72 -14.47 -15.77
N LEU A 99 15.64 -14.04 -14.51
CA LEU A 99 15.28 -12.66 -14.19
C LEU A 99 16.33 -11.69 -14.73
N ILE A 100 15.92 -10.80 -15.62
CA ILE A 100 16.78 -9.76 -16.19
C ILE A 100 16.40 -8.35 -15.74
N GLY A 101 15.20 -8.17 -15.17
CA GLY A 101 14.75 -6.86 -14.74
C GLY A 101 13.35 -6.87 -14.15
N VAL A 102 12.84 -5.67 -13.92
CA VAL A 102 11.51 -5.43 -13.35
C VAL A 102 10.89 -4.24 -14.07
N VAL A 103 9.60 -4.33 -14.40
CA VAL A 103 8.82 -3.24 -14.95
C VAL A 103 7.67 -2.89 -14.02
N SER A 104 7.49 -1.60 -13.77
CA SER A 104 6.38 -1.05 -13.00
C SER A 104 5.42 -0.27 -13.90
N ASP A 105 4.18 -0.12 -13.45
CA ASP A 105 3.20 0.78 -14.05
C ASP A 105 3.71 2.22 -14.19
N PHE A 106 4.51 2.70 -13.23
CA PHE A 106 5.19 4.00 -13.32
C PHE A 106 6.12 4.09 -14.52
N ASN A 107 6.86 3.02 -14.85
CA ASN A 107 7.68 3.00 -16.07
C ASN A 107 6.82 3.08 -17.33
N LEU A 108 5.62 2.48 -17.33
CA LEU A 108 4.71 2.55 -18.47
C LEU A 108 4.18 3.98 -18.67
N ILE A 109 3.84 4.67 -17.58
CA ILE A 109 3.39 6.07 -17.62
C ILE A 109 4.51 6.97 -18.15
N GLN A 110 5.76 6.75 -17.75
CA GLN A 110 6.90 7.53 -18.25
C GLN A 110 7.07 7.45 -19.79
N VAL A 111 6.70 6.33 -20.41
CA VAL A 111 6.75 6.19 -21.88
C VAL A 111 5.72 7.09 -22.56
N LEU A 112 4.57 7.37 -21.93
CA LEU A 112 3.52 8.23 -22.47
C LEU A 112 3.81 9.73 -22.30
N LEU A 113 4.74 10.09 -21.42
CA LEU A 113 5.12 11.48 -21.14
C LEU A 113 6.28 11.99 -22.03
N LYS A 114 6.75 11.15 -22.95
CA LYS A 114 7.74 11.49 -23.98
C LYS A 114 7.08 11.83 -25.29
#